data_AF-A0A3B8MJT3-F1
#
_entry.id   AF-A0A3B8MJT3-F1
#
_cell.length_a   1.000
_cell.length_b   1.000
_cell.length_c   1.000
_cell.angle_alpha   90.00
_cell.angle_beta   90.00
_cell.angle_gamma   90.00
#
_symmetry.space_group_name_H-M   'P 1'
#
loop_
_entity.id
_entity.type
_entity.pdbx_description
1 polymer ?
#
loop_
_entity_poly.entity_id
_entity_poly.type
_entity_poly.pdbx_seq_one_letter_code
_entity_poly.pdbx_strand_id
1 'polypeptide(L)'
;MSTSTSEIPVGHVTDVASIRALETAYQEIHGLEVSVTAGTWSNEAIQPPPSGKTAYRFVVSSEKAHLRLKSGDGVRGGIGEAYEDVDPHPARISPGAEEVWPGDALISNEKLGSLDLSGSGVYFEVITVSTDYPAPKLSLLRNLSDHPGGCAPYYGAFRRETIPPAPTASGDPIGSNRVNEHTLDMRIDRQPPPTRHHHGTVTGADGRVYNHTETAVVLPRSVYGRPPVGDGGAGHAVIYRDPLNKGTGDSFTVPLTPGSIVVTPSTTERLYGHCFENAFAMLVAIPGFVVPYELIPE
;
A
#
# COMPACT_ATOMS: atom_id res chain seq x y z
N MET A 1 -24.70 2.56 -20.69
CA MET A 1 -23.24 2.50 -20.90
C MET A 1 -22.74 1.26 -20.19
N SER A 2 -21.95 0.42 -20.86
CA SER A 2 -21.44 -0.84 -20.31
C SER A 2 -20.43 -0.55 -19.20
N THR A 3 -20.75 -0.88 -17.97
CA THR A 3 -19.87 -0.79 -16.78
C THR A 3 -18.96 -2.01 -16.69
N SER A 4 -18.29 -2.39 -17.78
CA SER A 4 -17.36 -3.50 -17.74
C SER A 4 -16.18 -3.08 -16.85
N THR A 5 -16.22 -3.56 -15.61
CA THR A 5 -15.18 -3.42 -14.57
C THR A 5 -13.97 -4.30 -14.88
N SER A 6 -14.00 -5.06 -15.99
CA SER A 6 -12.94 -5.98 -16.42
C SER A 6 -11.63 -5.30 -16.84
N GLU A 7 -11.63 -3.98 -16.97
CA GLU A 7 -10.45 -3.22 -17.41
C GLU A 7 -9.48 -2.88 -16.27
N ILE A 8 -9.97 -2.81 -15.04
CA ILE A 8 -9.12 -2.62 -13.87
C ILE A 8 -9.23 -3.84 -12.95
N PRO A 9 -8.12 -4.33 -12.39
CA PRO A 9 -8.18 -5.41 -11.42
C PRO A 9 -8.85 -4.92 -10.13
N VAL A 10 -9.97 -5.55 -9.77
CA VAL A 10 -10.71 -5.31 -8.51
C VAL A 10 -10.92 -6.64 -7.82
N GLY A 11 -10.76 -6.67 -6.50
CA GLY A 11 -10.99 -7.85 -5.70
C GLY A 11 -11.28 -7.56 -4.23
N HIS A 12 -11.29 -8.63 -3.45
CA HIS A 12 -11.46 -8.56 -2.00
C HIS A 12 -10.48 -9.53 -1.33
N VAL A 13 -9.88 -9.13 -0.20
CA VAL A 13 -8.87 -9.92 0.52
C VAL A 13 -9.33 -11.32 0.97
N THR A 14 -10.64 -11.56 0.99
CA THR A 14 -11.24 -12.86 1.35
C THR A 14 -11.73 -13.65 0.14
N ASP A 15 -11.68 -13.08 -1.06
CA ASP A 15 -12.13 -13.73 -2.29
C ASP A 15 -10.93 -14.24 -3.09
N VAL A 16 -10.63 -15.52 -2.91
CA VAL A 16 -9.51 -16.24 -3.55
C VAL A 16 -9.54 -16.13 -5.07
N ALA A 17 -10.72 -16.12 -5.71
CA ALA A 17 -10.81 -16.02 -7.16
C ALA A 17 -10.37 -14.62 -7.64
N SER A 18 -10.81 -13.57 -6.93
CA SER A 18 -10.39 -12.21 -7.21
C SER A 18 -8.90 -11.98 -6.97
N ILE A 19 -8.32 -12.59 -5.92
CA ILE A 19 -6.88 -12.51 -5.64
C ILE A 19 -6.05 -13.16 -6.74
N ARG A 20 -6.47 -14.31 -7.27
CA ARG A 20 -5.79 -14.93 -8.42
C ARG A 20 -5.87 -14.06 -9.68
N ALA A 21 -7.01 -13.41 -9.91
CA ALA A 21 -7.15 -12.47 -11.03
C ALA A 21 -6.23 -11.26 -10.85
N LEU A 22 -6.10 -10.74 -9.63
CA LEU A 22 -5.16 -9.68 -9.28
C LEU A 22 -3.71 -10.13 -9.53
N GLU A 23 -3.33 -11.32 -9.08
CA GLU A 23 -1.99 -11.88 -9.31
C GLU A 23 -1.67 -11.96 -10.80
N THR A 24 -2.59 -12.49 -11.63
CA THR A 24 -2.42 -12.53 -13.09
C THR A 24 -2.22 -11.13 -13.66
N ALA A 25 -3.04 -10.15 -13.27
CA ALA A 25 -2.90 -8.78 -13.75
C ALA A 25 -1.57 -8.14 -13.35
N TYR A 26 -1.09 -8.39 -12.13
CA TYR A 26 0.23 -7.93 -11.70
C TYR A 26 1.36 -8.56 -12.52
N GLN A 27 1.27 -9.86 -12.82
CA GLN A 27 2.24 -10.55 -13.65
C GLN A 27 2.23 -10.04 -15.10
N GLU A 28 1.07 -9.67 -15.64
CA GLU A 28 0.95 -9.05 -16.97
C GLU A 28 1.59 -7.65 -17.00
N ILE A 29 1.44 -6.86 -15.93
CA ILE A 29 1.95 -5.49 -15.87
C ILE A 29 3.45 -5.43 -15.53
N HIS A 30 3.89 -6.22 -14.56
CA HIS A 30 5.22 -6.14 -13.94
C HIS A 30 6.12 -7.35 -14.24
N GLY A 31 5.60 -8.37 -14.93
CA GLY A 31 6.31 -9.64 -15.13
C GLY A 31 6.37 -10.49 -13.86
N LEU A 32 7.21 -11.53 -13.87
CA LEU A 32 7.34 -12.50 -12.78
C LEU A 32 8.17 -12.01 -11.57
N GLU A 33 8.69 -10.78 -11.67
CA GLU A 33 9.48 -10.18 -10.60
C GLU A 33 8.60 -9.78 -9.42
N VAL A 34 7.37 -9.35 -9.70
CA VAL A 34 6.36 -8.95 -8.72
C VAL A 34 5.25 -9.99 -8.67
N SER A 35 4.89 -10.44 -7.47
CA SER A 35 3.69 -11.25 -7.23
C SER A 35 2.89 -10.67 -6.09
N VAL A 36 1.56 -10.79 -6.17
CA VAL A 36 0.66 -10.35 -5.11
C VAL A 36 -0.23 -11.49 -4.66
N THR A 37 -0.62 -11.47 -3.40
CA THR A 37 -1.62 -12.40 -2.85
C THR A 37 -2.33 -11.79 -1.66
N ALA A 38 -3.32 -12.49 -1.13
CA ALA A 38 -3.87 -12.21 0.19
C ALA A 38 -3.80 -13.49 1.02
N GLY A 39 -3.38 -13.34 2.28
CA GLY A 39 -3.18 -14.45 3.19
C GLY A 39 -3.82 -14.21 4.53
N THR A 40 -3.89 -15.28 5.31
CA THR A 40 -4.33 -15.24 6.70
C THR A 40 -3.30 -15.90 7.59
N TRP A 41 -3.31 -15.55 8.88
CA TRP A 41 -2.64 -16.33 9.92
C TRP A 41 -3.59 -16.53 11.09
N SER A 42 -3.32 -17.57 11.87
CA SER A 42 -4.11 -17.91 13.07
C SER A 42 -3.23 -18.61 14.09
N ASN A 43 -3.43 -18.30 15.37
CA ASN A 43 -2.60 -18.77 16.48
C ASN A 43 -1.13 -18.41 16.23
N GLU A 44 -0.22 -19.34 16.49
CA GLU A 44 1.21 -19.19 16.23
C GLU A 44 1.50 -19.53 14.77
N ALA A 45 2.18 -18.62 14.06
CA ALA A 45 2.55 -18.78 12.67
C ALA A 45 3.97 -18.27 12.42
N ILE A 46 4.77 -19.06 11.70
CA ILE A 46 6.08 -18.66 11.20
C ILE A 46 5.98 -18.44 9.70
N GLN A 47 6.25 -17.22 9.25
CA GLN A 47 6.29 -16.87 7.83
C GLN A 47 7.73 -16.67 7.38
N PRO A 48 8.35 -17.67 6.70
CA PRO A 48 9.72 -17.55 6.24
C PRO A 48 9.85 -16.48 5.15
N PRO A 49 11.02 -15.84 4.99
CA PRO A 49 11.26 -14.95 3.87
C PRO A 49 11.30 -15.75 2.56
N PRO A 50 10.80 -15.19 1.45
CA PRO A 50 11.01 -15.78 0.13
C PRO A 50 12.49 -15.64 -0.28
N SER A 51 13.06 -16.68 -0.89
CA SER A 51 14.48 -16.66 -1.30
C SER A 51 14.74 -15.61 -2.38
N GLY A 52 15.81 -14.81 -2.21
CA GLY A 52 16.19 -13.74 -3.13
C GLY A 52 15.17 -12.59 -3.28
N LYS A 53 14.09 -12.59 -2.49
CA LYS A 53 12.98 -11.64 -2.58
C LYS A 53 12.65 -11.02 -1.22
N THR A 54 11.93 -9.90 -1.26
CA THR A 54 11.36 -9.26 -0.07
C THR A 54 9.85 -9.37 -0.15
N ALA A 55 9.22 -9.82 0.94
CA ALA A 55 7.79 -9.85 1.11
C ALA A 55 7.34 -8.68 2.01
N TYR A 56 6.41 -7.87 1.50
CA TYR A 56 5.73 -6.80 2.22
C TYR A 56 4.29 -7.25 2.50
N ARG A 57 3.92 -7.38 3.76
CA ARG A 57 2.57 -7.80 4.19
C ARG A 57 1.87 -6.64 4.85
N PHE A 58 0.87 -6.10 4.17
CA PHE A 58 0.05 -5.00 4.61
C PHE A 58 -1.16 -5.55 5.35
N VAL A 59 -1.25 -5.26 6.65
CA VAL A 59 -2.27 -5.85 7.52
C VAL A 59 -3.61 -5.19 7.24
N VAL A 60 -4.63 -5.99 6.93
CA VAL A 60 -5.98 -5.52 6.58
C VAL A 60 -6.94 -5.69 7.75
N SER A 61 -6.80 -6.77 8.51
CA SER A 61 -7.49 -6.98 9.77
C SER A 61 -6.60 -7.78 10.72
N SER A 62 -6.78 -7.58 12.03
CA SER A 62 -6.10 -8.35 13.05
C SER A 62 -6.95 -8.49 14.32
N GLU A 63 -6.75 -9.57 15.06
CA GLU A 63 -7.35 -9.81 16.37
C GLU A 63 -6.29 -10.38 17.32
N LYS A 64 -5.96 -9.61 18.38
CA LYS A 64 -4.93 -9.97 19.38
C LYS A 64 -3.60 -10.36 18.74
N ALA A 65 -3.29 -9.77 17.58
CA ALA A 65 -2.14 -10.15 16.80
C ALA A 65 -0.87 -9.49 17.33
N HIS A 66 0.21 -10.27 17.37
CA HIS A 66 1.51 -9.75 17.74
C HIS A 66 2.60 -10.28 16.81
N LEU A 67 3.63 -9.48 16.59
CA LEU A 67 4.89 -9.90 15.98
C LEU A 67 5.94 -10.02 17.08
N ARG A 68 6.58 -11.19 17.21
CA ARG A 68 7.75 -11.35 18.06
C ARG A 68 8.97 -10.76 17.38
N LEU A 69 9.58 -9.80 18.06
CA LEU A 69 10.78 -9.10 17.64
C LEU A 69 11.99 -9.59 18.44
N LYS A 70 13.13 -9.63 17.78
CA LYS A 70 14.44 -9.85 18.38
C LYS A 70 15.11 -8.51 18.69
N SER A 71 16.14 -8.54 19.54
CA SER A 71 17.03 -7.39 19.69
C SER A 71 17.66 -7.05 18.34
N GLY A 72 17.70 -5.76 18.00
CA GLY A 72 18.20 -5.23 16.73
C GLY A 72 17.18 -5.24 15.57
N ASP A 73 15.99 -5.83 15.73
CA ASP A 73 14.95 -5.72 14.69
C ASP A 73 14.50 -4.25 14.57
N GLY A 74 14.58 -3.69 13.36
CA GLY A 74 14.17 -2.31 13.08
C GLY A 74 12.66 -2.17 13.04
N VAL A 75 12.12 -1.18 13.75
CA VAL A 75 10.69 -0.88 13.85
C VAL A 75 10.45 0.58 13.53
N ARG A 76 9.82 0.83 12.38
CA ARG A 76 9.41 2.17 12.01
C ARG A 76 8.21 2.59 12.85
N GLY A 77 8.32 3.75 13.50
CA GLY A 77 7.33 4.19 14.50
C GLY A 77 7.47 3.50 15.86
N GLY A 78 8.58 2.78 16.09
CA GLY A 78 8.96 2.34 17.44
C GLY A 78 9.21 3.55 18.34
N ILE A 79 8.55 3.59 19.50
CA ILE A 79 8.64 4.70 20.46
C ILE A 79 8.73 4.16 21.89
N GLY A 80 9.39 4.91 22.77
CA GLY A 80 9.51 4.60 24.20
C GLY A 80 10.76 3.78 24.55
N GLU A 81 10.84 3.36 25.82
CA GLU A 81 12.06 2.78 26.42
C GLU A 81 12.48 1.41 25.85
N ALA A 82 11.61 0.78 25.05
CA ALA A 82 11.93 -0.49 24.40
C ALA A 82 12.76 -0.35 23.11
N TYR A 83 13.00 0.88 22.66
CA TYR A 83 13.64 1.20 21.39
C TYR A 83 14.85 2.11 21.57
N GLU A 84 15.87 1.86 20.75
CA GLU A 84 17.03 2.73 20.58
C GLU A 84 16.89 3.47 19.25
N ASP A 85 17.08 4.79 19.27
CA ASP A 85 17.03 5.62 18.07
C ASP A 85 18.28 5.38 17.21
N VAL A 86 18.13 4.49 16.21
CA VAL A 86 19.15 4.22 15.19
C VAL A 86 18.62 4.55 13.80
N ASP A 87 19.51 4.98 12.91
CA ASP A 87 19.16 5.28 11.52
C ASP A 87 19.09 3.97 10.69
N PRO A 88 18.07 3.78 9.84
CA PRO A 88 16.95 4.68 9.52
C PRO A 88 15.69 4.46 10.37
N HIS A 89 15.68 3.42 11.20
CA HIS A 89 14.51 3.03 11.98
C HIS A 89 14.93 2.67 13.40
N PRO A 90 14.19 3.13 14.44
CA PRO A 90 14.42 2.71 15.81
C PRO A 90 14.54 1.19 15.91
N ALA A 91 15.53 0.72 16.64
CA ALA A 91 15.79 -0.71 16.80
C ALA A 91 15.30 -1.19 18.16
N ARG A 92 14.76 -2.40 18.18
CA ARG A 92 14.33 -3.04 19.43
C ARG A 92 15.53 -3.34 20.32
N ILE A 93 15.53 -2.87 21.56
CA ILE A 93 16.66 -3.09 22.50
C ILE A 93 16.72 -4.54 22.98
N SER A 94 15.56 -5.14 23.31
CA SER A 94 15.45 -6.49 23.84
C SER A 94 14.29 -7.27 23.20
N PRO A 95 14.37 -8.62 23.13
CA PRO A 95 13.29 -9.42 22.57
C PRO A 95 11.95 -9.12 23.21
N GLY A 96 10.88 -9.09 22.41
CA GLY A 96 9.54 -8.77 22.87
C GLY A 96 8.49 -9.03 21.81
N ALA A 97 7.25 -8.71 22.12
CA ALA A 97 6.15 -8.78 21.19
C ALA A 97 5.60 -7.38 20.95
N GLU A 98 5.28 -7.07 19.70
CA GLU A 98 4.61 -5.83 19.30
C GLU A 98 3.23 -6.15 18.77
N GLU A 99 2.24 -5.39 19.22
CA GLU A 99 0.87 -5.52 18.73
C GLU A 99 0.78 -5.05 17.27
N VAL A 100 0.08 -5.84 16.45
CA VAL A 100 -0.07 -5.62 15.01
C VAL A 100 -1.49 -5.16 14.71
N TRP A 101 -1.61 -4.01 14.03
CA TRP A 101 -2.88 -3.34 13.72
C TRP A 101 -3.13 -3.26 12.21
N PRO A 102 -4.39 -3.14 11.77
CA PRO A 102 -4.70 -2.84 10.36
C PRO A 102 -4.00 -1.57 9.91
N GLY A 103 -3.34 -1.60 8.75
CA GLY A 103 -2.48 -0.51 8.28
C GLY A 103 -0.99 -0.69 8.61
N ASP A 104 -0.63 -1.56 9.55
CA ASP A 104 0.77 -1.89 9.80
C ASP A 104 1.35 -2.70 8.63
N ALA A 105 2.66 -2.55 8.39
CA ALA A 105 3.39 -3.31 7.38
C ALA A 105 4.41 -4.24 8.05
N LEU A 106 4.37 -5.52 7.69
CA LEU A 106 5.31 -6.55 8.15
C LEU A 106 6.22 -6.95 6.98
N ILE A 107 7.53 -6.91 7.18
CA ILE A 107 8.49 -7.13 6.09
C ILE A 107 9.43 -8.27 6.43
N SER A 108 9.60 -9.20 5.50
CA SER A 108 10.60 -10.26 5.59
C SER A 108 11.41 -10.42 4.31
N ASN A 109 12.71 -10.65 4.50
CA ASN A 109 13.67 -11.05 3.48
C ASN A 109 14.80 -11.82 4.18
N GLU A 110 15.83 -12.24 3.45
CA GLU A 110 16.94 -13.02 4.02
C GLU A 110 17.68 -12.29 5.15
N LYS A 111 17.75 -10.95 5.10
CA LYS A 111 18.39 -10.11 6.14
C LYS A 111 17.52 -9.95 7.39
N LEU A 112 16.20 -9.75 7.22
CA LEU A 112 15.25 -9.54 8.31
C LEU A 112 14.80 -10.87 8.97
N GLY A 113 14.94 -11.98 8.24
CA GLY A 113 14.52 -13.32 8.66
C GLY A 113 13.00 -13.50 8.66
N SER A 114 12.55 -14.60 9.27
CA SER A 114 11.13 -14.94 9.36
C SER A 114 10.34 -14.00 10.27
N LEU A 115 9.04 -13.89 10.00
CA LEU A 115 8.07 -13.29 10.92
C LEU A 115 7.51 -14.40 11.84
N ASP A 116 7.57 -14.17 13.14
CA ASP A 116 6.98 -15.05 14.16
C ASP A 116 5.75 -14.33 14.75
N LEU A 117 4.58 -14.76 14.29
CA LEU A 117 3.29 -14.10 14.53
C LEU A 117 2.46 -14.92 15.50
N SER A 118 1.70 -14.23 16.35
CA SER A 118 0.62 -14.81 17.16
C SER A 118 -0.73 -14.12 16.89
N GLY A 119 -1.82 -14.68 17.43
CA GLY A 119 -3.17 -14.16 17.24
C GLY A 119 -3.74 -14.51 15.87
N SER A 120 -4.54 -13.63 15.27
CA SER A 120 -5.06 -13.85 13.91
C SER A 120 -5.08 -12.56 13.10
N GLY A 121 -5.06 -12.71 11.78
CA GLY A 121 -5.25 -11.57 10.89
C GLY A 121 -5.26 -11.94 9.41
N VAL A 122 -5.55 -10.92 8.61
CA VAL A 122 -5.62 -10.95 7.15
C VAL A 122 -4.65 -9.90 6.61
N TYR A 123 -3.89 -10.25 5.58
CA TYR A 123 -2.94 -9.34 4.94
C TYR A 123 -3.03 -9.40 3.42
N PHE A 124 -2.73 -8.27 2.79
CA PHE A 124 -2.36 -8.20 1.38
C PHE A 124 -0.84 -8.27 1.28
N GLU A 125 -0.31 -9.15 0.44
CA GLU A 125 1.13 -9.37 0.29
C GLU A 125 1.60 -8.94 -1.09
N VAL A 126 2.74 -8.24 -1.10
CA VAL A 126 3.53 -7.96 -2.29
C VAL A 126 4.88 -8.63 -2.10
N ILE A 127 5.28 -9.49 -3.04
CA ILE A 127 6.62 -10.04 -3.09
C ILE A 127 7.32 -9.47 -4.32
N THR A 128 8.51 -8.91 -4.12
CA THR A 128 9.34 -8.36 -5.20
C THR A 128 10.82 -8.64 -4.95
N VAL A 129 11.67 -8.29 -5.91
CA VAL A 129 13.13 -8.45 -5.82
C VAL A 129 13.66 -7.69 -4.60
N SER A 130 14.54 -8.32 -3.85
CA SER A 130 15.24 -7.68 -2.74
C SER A 130 16.20 -6.60 -3.26
N THR A 131 16.24 -5.48 -2.57
CA THR A 131 17.14 -4.37 -2.86
C THR A 131 17.90 -3.96 -1.60
N ASP A 132 18.78 -2.97 -1.72
CA ASP A 132 19.49 -2.39 -0.58
C ASP A 132 18.61 -1.45 0.26
N TYR A 133 17.30 -1.37 -0.01
CA TYR A 133 16.40 -0.58 0.83
C TYR A 133 16.41 -1.12 2.26
N PRO A 134 16.73 -0.29 3.27
CA PRO A 134 16.82 -0.72 4.66
C PRO A 134 15.42 -0.85 5.29
N ALA A 135 14.58 -1.75 4.76
CA ALA A 135 13.22 -1.94 5.22
C ALA A 135 13.18 -2.27 6.73
N PRO A 136 12.24 -1.69 7.50
CA PRO A 136 12.01 -2.12 8.87
C PRO A 136 11.38 -3.51 8.85
N LYS A 137 11.51 -4.28 9.93
CA LYS A 137 10.77 -5.55 10.06
C LYS A 137 9.28 -5.32 10.31
N LEU A 138 8.96 -4.20 10.96
CA LEU A 138 7.62 -3.76 11.30
C LEU A 138 7.52 -2.25 11.13
N SER A 139 6.43 -1.77 10.52
CA SER A 139 6.07 -0.36 10.56
C SER A 139 4.71 -0.18 11.24
N LEU A 140 4.69 0.63 12.30
CA LEU A 140 3.54 0.88 13.17
C LEU A 140 2.80 2.15 12.71
N LEU A 141 1.79 2.00 11.84
CA LEU A 141 1.07 3.12 11.21
C LEU A 141 0.50 4.09 12.26
N ARG A 142 0.00 3.56 13.38
CA ARG A 142 -0.56 4.35 14.50
C ARG A 142 0.41 5.36 15.12
N ASN A 143 1.72 5.11 15.02
CA ASN A 143 2.76 5.96 15.62
C ASN A 143 3.41 6.91 14.61
N LEU A 144 3.00 6.87 13.34
CA LEU A 144 3.59 7.73 12.31
C LEU A 144 2.91 9.09 12.26
N SER A 145 3.66 10.11 11.84
CA SER A 145 3.16 11.46 11.65
C SER A 145 2.35 11.59 10.35
N ASP A 146 1.33 12.43 10.39
CA ASP A 146 0.57 12.81 9.20
C ASP A 146 1.43 13.74 8.32
N HIS A 147 1.35 13.56 7.00
CA HIS A 147 2.01 14.38 5.99
C HIS A 147 0.94 14.94 5.03
N PRO A 148 0.95 16.24 4.65
CA PRO A 148 -0.01 16.76 3.67
C PRO A 148 0.24 16.22 2.25
N GLY A 149 -0.79 16.19 1.41
CA GLY A 149 -0.68 15.96 -0.04
C GLY A 149 -1.30 14.67 -0.58
N GLY A 150 -1.04 14.38 -1.86
CA GLY A 150 -1.56 13.20 -2.57
C GLY A 150 -3.07 13.23 -2.78
N CYS A 151 -3.71 12.06 -2.70
CA CYS A 151 -5.12 11.84 -3.01
C CYS A 151 -6.08 12.59 -2.07
N ALA A 152 -5.60 13.04 -0.91
CA ALA A 152 -6.36 13.80 0.09
C ALA A 152 -5.58 15.05 0.56
N PRO A 153 -5.61 16.15 -0.21
CA PRO A 153 -4.76 17.34 0.02
C PRO A 153 -5.18 18.23 1.21
N TYR A 154 -6.06 17.75 2.10
CA TYR A 154 -6.61 18.52 3.21
C TYR A 154 -5.96 18.16 4.56
N TYR A 155 -6.04 19.08 5.53
CA TYR A 155 -5.54 18.84 6.88
C TYR A 155 -6.30 17.70 7.58
N GLY A 156 -5.56 16.81 8.25
CA GLY A 156 -6.13 15.69 8.99
C GLY A 156 -6.55 14.49 8.13
N ALA A 157 -6.09 14.42 6.88
CA ALA A 157 -6.27 13.30 5.95
C ALA A 157 -5.63 11.97 6.40
N PHE A 158 -4.99 11.91 7.58
CA PHE A 158 -4.33 10.70 8.09
C PHE A 158 -3.29 10.16 7.12
N ARG A 159 -2.67 11.00 6.30
CA ARG A 159 -1.67 10.53 5.32
C ARG A 159 -0.39 10.16 6.03
N ARG A 160 -0.15 8.87 6.21
CA ARG A 160 1.01 8.33 6.95
C ARG A 160 1.69 7.26 6.11
N GLU A 161 3.01 7.32 6.02
CA GLU A 161 3.79 6.48 5.10
C GLU A 161 4.47 5.35 5.87
N THR A 162 3.93 4.12 5.84
CA THR A 162 4.61 3.00 6.51
C THR A 162 5.88 2.59 5.78
N ILE A 163 5.89 2.67 4.45
CA ILE A 163 7.07 2.37 3.64
C ILE A 163 7.35 3.56 2.73
N PRO A 164 8.10 4.59 3.18
CA PRO A 164 8.29 5.82 2.42
C PRO A 164 9.12 5.58 1.14
N PRO A 165 8.96 6.41 0.09
CA PRO A 165 9.80 6.32 -1.09
C PRO A 165 11.26 6.57 -0.70
N ALA A 166 12.20 5.80 -1.28
CA ALA A 166 13.63 6.04 -1.09
C ALA A 166 14.29 6.34 -2.43
N PRO A 167 14.95 7.50 -2.59
CA PRO A 167 15.61 7.86 -3.84
C PRO A 167 16.84 6.97 -4.12
N THR A 168 17.30 7.05 -5.37
CA THR A 168 18.30 6.26 -6.09
C THR A 168 19.75 6.36 -5.57
N ALA A 169 19.98 6.24 -4.26
CA ALA A 169 21.33 6.06 -3.74
C ALA A 169 21.95 4.70 -4.16
N SER A 170 21.10 3.73 -4.49
CA SER A 170 21.50 2.45 -5.08
C SER A 170 21.66 2.59 -6.59
N GLY A 171 22.66 1.92 -7.20
CA GLY A 171 22.83 1.78 -8.66
C GLY A 171 21.71 1.00 -9.37
N ASP A 172 20.54 0.95 -8.75
CA ASP A 172 19.32 0.33 -9.21
C ASP A 172 18.52 1.37 -10.03
N PRO A 173 18.20 1.07 -11.30
CA PRO A 173 17.58 2.05 -12.19
C PRO A 173 16.20 2.52 -11.71
N ILE A 174 15.46 1.70 -10.95
CA ILE A 174 14.11 2.06 -10.47
C ILE A 174 14.07 2.37 -8.96
N GLY A 175 15.22 2.70 -8.38
CA GLY A 175 15.34 3.12 -6.97
C GLY A 175 15.43 1.96 -5.98
N SER A 176 16.00 2.22 -4.81
CA SER A 176 16.19 1.18 -3.79
C SER A 176 14.84 0.69 -3.27
N ASN A 177 13.86 1.57 -3.05
CA ASN A 177 12.55 1.12 -2.58
C ASN A 177 11.62 0.71 -3.73
N ARG A 178 11.29 -0.58 -3.82
CA ARG A 178 10.37 -1.16 -4.81
C ARG A 178 8.91 -1.01 -4.47
N VAL A 179 8.57 -0.77 -3.21
CA VAL A 179 7.19 -0.73 -2.74
C VAL A 179 7.03 0.47 -1.82
N ASN A 180 6.20 1.43 -2.19
CA ASN A 180 5.78 2.48 -1.27
C ASN A 180 4.41 2.14 -0.72
N GLU A 181 4.21 2.44 0.55
CA GLU A 181 2.89 2.44 1.15
C GLU A 181 2.68 3.74 1.88
N HIS A 182 1.48 4.29 1.68
CA HIS A 182 0.94 5.29 2.57
C HIS A 182 -0.58 5.13 2.72
N THR A 183 -1.08 5.29 3.94
CA THR A 183 -2.51 5.20 4.23
C THR A 183 -3.12 6.59 4.26
N LEU A 184 -4.33 6.79 3.71
CA LEU A 184 -5.07 8.05 3.80
C LEU A 184 -6.57 7.84 4.11
N ASP A 185 -7.18 8.81 4.78
CA ASP A 185 -8.62 9.04 4.88
C ASP A 185 -9.02 10.02 3.78
N MET A 186 -9.74 9.55 2.75
CA MET A 186 -10.17 10.28 1.55
C MET A 186 -11.68 10.50 1.60
N ARG A 187 -12.10 11.68 2.04
CA ARG A 187 -13.48 12.02 2.36
C ARG A 187 -13.97 13.17 1.49
N ILE A 188 -15.12 12.99 0.86
CA ILE A 188 -15.70 13.99 -0.05
C ILE A 188 -16.20 15.24 0.68
N ASP A 189 -16.46 15.14 1.99
CA ASP A 189 -16.95 16.25 2.82
C ASP A 189 -15.85 17.18 3.34
N ARG A 190 -14.63 17.05 2.82
CA ARG A 190 -13.46 17.88 3.17
C ARG A 190 -13.19 18.92 2.09
N GLN A 191 -12.41 19.94 2.47
CA GLN A 191 -12.02 21.03 1.58
C GLN A 191 -10.50 21.22 1.59
N PRO A 192 -9.81 21.07 0.44
CA PRO A 192 -10.37 20.58 -0.83
C PRO A 192 -10.88 19.13 -0.70
N PRO A 193 -11.78 18.66 -1.59
CA PRO A 193 -12.17 17.25 -1.64
C PRO A 193 -10.99 16.36 -2.12
N PRO A 194 -11.13 15.02 -2.11
CA PRO A 194 -10.15 14.13 -2.68
C PRO A 194 -9.86 14.48 -4.14
N THR A 195 -8.60 14.33 -4.53
CA THR A 195 -8.14 14.84 -5.82
C THR A 195 -8.22 13.79 -6.92
N ARG A 196 -8.74 14.21 -8.07
CA ARG A 196 -8.76 13.42 -9.31
C ARG A 196 -7.41 13.53 -9.99
N HIS A 197 -6.75 12.41 -10.17
CA HIS A 197 -5.38 12.39 -10.67
C HIS A 197 -5.06 11.08 -11.37
N HIS A 198 -3.92 11.04 -12.03
CA HIS A 198 -3.32 9.80 -12.50
C HIS A 198 -1.84 9.77 -12.14
N HIS A 199 -1.29 8.55 -12.14
CA HIS A 199 0.14 8.33 -12.08
C HIS A 199 0.64 7.99 -13.47
N GLY A 200 1.81 8.51 -13.84
CA GLY A 200 2.48 8.15 -15.09
C GLY A 200 3.15 6.77 -15.06
N THR A 201 3.82 6.43 -16.15
CA THR A 201 4.87 5.42 -16.10
C THR A 201 6.10 5.97 -15.39
N VAL A 202 7.01 5.07 -15.08
CA VAL A 202 8.25 5.36 -14.37
C VAL A 202 9.39 5.45 -15.37
N THR A 203 10.20 6.51 -15.28
CA THR A 203 11.46 6.57 -16.00
C THR A 203 12.60 6.27 -15.03
N GLY A 204 13.27 5.14 -15.22
CA GLY A 204 14.42 4.76 -14.41
C GLY A 204 15.67 5.61 -14.72
N ALA A 205 16.68 5.51 -13.85
CA ALA A 205 17.98 6.18 -14.02
C ALA A 205 18.76 5.69 -15.26
N ASP A 206 18.42 4.50 -15.77
CA ASP A 206 18.92 3.96 -17.05
C ASP A 206 18.16 4.48 -18.28
N GLY A 207 17.18 5.37 -18.08
CA GLY A 207 16.32 5.94 -19.12
C GLY A 207 15.24 4.98 -19.63
N ARG A 208 15.12 3.77 -19.07
CA ARG A 208 14.05 2.84 -19.43
C ARG A 208 12.73 3.25 -18.78
N VAL A 209 11.63 2.93 -19.46
CA VAL A 209 10.29 3.13 -18.95
C VAL A 209 9.79 1.85 -18.30
N TYR A 210 9.28 1.94 -17.09
CA TYR A 210 8.69 0.83 -16.35
C TYR A 210 7.22 1.13 -16.06
N ASN A 211 6.40 0.07 -16.12
CA ASN A 211 5.00 0.18 -15.75
C ASN A 211 4.86 0.46 -14.26
N HIS A 212 3.75 1.10 -13.89
CA HIS A 212 3.43 1.46 -12.53
C HIS A 212 2.01 0.99 -12.17
N THR A 213 1.80 0.71 -10.90
CA THR A 213 0.48 0.47 -10.32
C THR A 213 0.40 1.16 -8.97
N GLU A 214 -0.72 1.85 -8.71
CA GLU A 214 -1.13 2.17 -7.35
C GLU A 214 -2.31 1.27 -6.98
N THR A 215 -2.25 0.66 -5.80
CA THR A 215 -3.25 -0.27 -5.31
C THR A 215 -3.83 0.20 -4.00
N ALA A 216 -5.13 0.46 -3.99
CA ALA A 216 -5.86 0.78 -2.79
C ALA A 216 -6.35 -0.50 -2.12
N VAL A 217 -5.96 -0.71 -0.87
CA VAL A 217 -6.53 -1.74 0.03
C VAL A 217 -7.35 -1.04 1.09
N VAL A 218 -8.66 -1.18 1.02
CA VAL A 218 -9.60 -0.43 1.86
C VAL A 218 -9.59 -0.98 3.28
N LEU A 219 -9.36 -0.10 4.25
CA LEU A 219 -9.35 -0.39 5.68
C LEU A 219 -10.63 0.11 6.36
N PRO A 220 -11.01 -0.50 7.51
CA PRO A 220 -12.07 0.03 8.34
C PRO A 220 -11.60 1.28 9.10
N ARG A 221 -12.34 2.40 8.92
CA ARG A 221 -12.06 3.71 9.56
C ARG A 221 -12.08 3.68 11.08
N SER A 222 -12.94 2.83 11.64
CA SER A 222 -13.12 2.68 13.09
C SER A 222 -11.87 2.24 13.82
N VAL A 223 -10.95 1.53 13.16
CA VAL A 223 -9.67 1.08 13.75
C VAL A 223 -8.82 2.25 14.23
N TYR A 224 -8.91 3.40 13.57
CA TYR A 224 -8.19 4.61 13.93
C TYR A 224 -9.08 5.67 14.60
N GLY A 225 -10.21 5.25 15.19
CA GLY A 225 -11.15 6.14 15.86
C GLY A 225 -11.75 7.20 14.93
N ARG A 226 -11.71 6.99 13.62
CA ARG A 226 -12.21 7.96 12.65
C ARG A 226 -13.73 7.84 12.55
N PRO A 227 -14.47 8.94 12.70
CA PRO A 227 -15.93 8.90 12.65
C PRO A 227 -16.39 8.52 11.24
N PRO A 228 -17.53 7.84 11.08
CA PRO A 228 -18.16 7.62 9.78
C PRO A 228 -18.24 8.92 8.97
N VAL A 229 -18.21 8.79 7.63
CA VAL A 229 -18.61 9.92 6.79
C VAL A 229 -20.11 10.09 7.08
N GLY A 230 -20.61 11.32 7.20
CA GLY A 230 -21.99 11.59 7.59
C GLY A 230 -23.02 11.07 6.58
N ASP A 231 -24.01 11.89 6.21
CA ASP A 231 -25.03 11.51 5.21
C ASP A 231 -24.46 11.25 3.78
N GLY A 232 -23.13 11.34 3.62
CA GLY A 232 -22.41 11.18 2.37
C GLY A 232 -22.07 9.72 2.09
N GLY A 233 -22.89 9.08 1.24
CA GLY A 233 -22.53 8.04 0.26
C GLY A 233 -21.68 6.83 0.70
N ALA A 234 -22.04 5.65 0.20
CA ALA A 234 -21.14 4.48 0.27
C ALA A 234 -19.76 4.81 -0.34
N GLY A 235 -18.70 4.26 0.26
CA GLY A 235 -17.34 4.41 -0.25
C GLY A 235 -17.23 3.88 -1.68
N HIS A 236 -16.52 4.59 -2.54
CA HIS A 236 -16.32 4.18 -3.92
C HIS A 236 -15.03 4.76 -4.51
N ALA A 237 -14.52 4.12 -5.56
CA ALA A 237 -13.49 4.67 -6.42
C ALA A 237 -14.12 5.11 -7.73
N VAL A 238 -13.85 6.34 -8.17
CA VAL A 238 -14.12 6.79 -9.53
C VAL A 238 -12.86 6.55 -10.35
N ILE A 239 -13.00 5.84 -11.46
CA ILE A 239 -11.90 5.45 -12.34
C ILE A 239 -12.08 6.15 -13.66
N TYR A 240 -11.04 6.86 -14.10
CA TYR A 240 -11.03 7.64 -15.32
C TYR A 240 -10.23 6.88 -16.39
N ARG A 241 -10.89 6.53 -17.49
CA ARG A 241 -10.26 5.89 -18.64
C ARG A 241 -9.65 6.97 -19.53
N ASP A 242 -8.38 6.82 -19.89
CA ASP A 242 -7.68 7.76 -20.78
C ASP A 242 -7.80 9.23 -20.30
N PRO A 243 -7.36 9.52 -19.06
CA PRO A 243 -7.56 10.83 -18.44
C PRO A 243 -6.87 11.97 -19.19
N LEU A 244 -5.84 11.69 -20.00
CA LEU A 244 -5.13 12.70 -20.77
C LEU A 244 -5.93 13.21 -21.97
N ASN A 245 -6.66 12.33 -22.66
CA ASN A 245 -7.42 12.72 -23.84
C ASN A 245 -8.90 13.03 -23.54
N LYS A 246 -9.46 12.40 -22.49
CA LYS A 246 -10.90 12.47 -22.19
C LYS A 246 -11.24 13.20 -20.89
N GLY A 247 -10.22 13.62 -20.12
CA GLY A 247 -10.42 14.26 -18.81
C GLY A 247 -11.30 13.40 -17.91
N THR A 248 -12.34 14.00 -17.35
CA THR A 248 -13.30 13.31 -16.47
C THR A 248 -14.45 12.60 -17.18
N GLY A 249 -14.59 12.80 -18.50
CA GLY A 249 -15.77 12.40 -19.28
C GLY A 249 -15.93 10.90 -19.54
N ASP A 250 -14.86 10.11 -19.46
CA ASP A 250 -14.91 8.64 -19.56
C ASP A 250 -14.53 8.03 -18.22
N SER A 251 -15.54 7.77 -17.39
CA SER A 251 -15.34 7.24 -16.05
C SER A 251 -16.36 6.17 -15.67
N PHE A 252 -16.00 5.37 -14.68
CA PHE A 252 -16.90 4.41 -14.03
C PHE A 252 -16.58 4.31 -12.54
N THR A 253 -17.52 3.75 -11.79
CA THR A 253 -17.44 3.67 -10.32
C THR A 253 -17.28 2.24 -9.86
N VAL A 254 -16.39 2.02 -8.89
CA VAL A 254 -16.21 0.77 -8.16
C VAL A 254 -16.68 0.97 -6.72
N PRO A 255 -17.69 0.22 -6.24
CA PRO A 255 -18.10 0.29 -4.85
C PRO A 255 -17.02 -0.29 -3.94
N LEU A 256 -16.85 0.30 -2.76
CA LEU A 256 -15.81 -0.07 -1.81
C LEU A 256 -16.39 -0.47 -0.45
N THR A 257 -15.83 -1.53 0.11
CA THR A 257 -16.01 -1.96 1.50
C THR A 257 -14.65 -2.27 2.12
N PRO A 258 -14.49 -2.26 3.46
CA PRO A 258 -13.26 -2.74 4.10
C PRO A 258 -12.87 -4.12 3.58
N GLY A 259 -11.61 -4.27 3.15
CA GLY A 259 -11.08 -5.46 2.48
C GLY A 259 -11.10 -5.41 0.95
N SER A 260 -11.75 -4.40 0.33
CA SER A 260 -11.70 -4.19 -1.11
C SER A 260 -10.28 -3.85 -1.57
N ILE A 261 -9.90 -4.37 -2.74
CA ILE A 261 -8.64 -4.11 -3.43
C ILE A 261 -8.96 -3.52 -4.80
N VAL A 262 -8.39 -2.37 -5.13
CA VAL A 262 -8.50 -1.73 -6.45
C VAL A 262 -7.11 -1.41 -6.96
N VAL A 263 -6.75 -1.94 -8.13
CA VAL A 263 -5.46 -1.68 -8.78
C VAL A 263 -5.69 -0.69 -9.92
N THR A 264 -5.01 0.46 -9.86
CA THR A 264 -4.99 1.45 -10.93
C THR A 264 -3.67 1.35 -11.68
N PRO A 265 -3.64 0.73 -12.88
CA PRO A 265 -2.42 0.60 -13.65
C PRO A 265 -2.08 1.85 -14.46
N SER A 266 -0.79 2.06 -14.65
CA SER A 266 -0.21 3.02 -15.58
C SER A 266 0.88 2.35 -16.39
N THR A 267 0.57 2.05 -17.65
CA THR A 267 1.46 1.36 -18.57
C THR A 267 1.71 2.21 -19.82
N THR A 268 2.67 1.80 -20.64
CA THR A 268 2.92 2.45 -21.93
C THR A 268 1.75 2.36 -22.91
N GLU A 269 0.82 1.43 -22.69
CA GLU A 269 -0.34 1.20 -23.57
C GLU A 269 -1.64 1.74 -22.98
N ARG A 270 -1.75 1.80 -21.65
CA ARG A 270 -2.98 2.18 -20.96
C ARG A 270 -2.67 3.02 -19.73
N LEU A 271 -3.34 4.15 -19.64
CA LEU A 271 -3.28 5.06 -18.51
C LEU A 271 -4.67 5.18 -17.88
N TYR A 272 -4.74 4.91 -16.58
CA TYR A 272 -5.94 5.12 -15.78
C TYR A 272 -5.68 6.16 -14.72
N GLY A 273 -6.67 7.03 -14.52
CA GLY A 273 -6.74 7.93 -13.38
C GLY A 273 -7.74 7.43 -12.35
N HIS A 274 -7.68 7.97 -11.14
CA HIS A 274 -8.65 7.63 -10.12
C HIS A 274 -8.94 8.81 -9.17
N CYS A 275 -10.05 8.67 -8.43
CA CYS A 275 -10.42 9.48 -7.29
C CYS A 275 -11.16 8.58 -6.30
N PHE A 276 -10.64 8.44 -5.08
CA PHE A 276 -11.28 7.66 -4.03
C PHE A 276 -12.14 8.57 -3.15
N GLU A 277 -13.42 8.23 -3.03
CA GLU A 277 -14.41 9.03 -2.30
C GLU A 277 -14.97 8.21 -1.12
N ASN A 278 -14.87 8.78 0.08
CA ASN A 278 -15.27 8.17 1.35
C ASN A 278 -14.55 6.83 1.64
N ALA A 279 -13.27 6.77 1.28
CA ALA A 279 -12.42 5.60 1.47
C ALA A 279 -11.29 5.89 2.47
N PHE A 280 -11.01 4.92 3.33
CA PHE A 280 -9.79 4.90 4.14
C PHE A 280 -8.98 3.71 3.67
N ALA A 281 -7.81 3.94 3.09
CA ALA A 281 -7.10 2.89 2.36
C ALA A 281 -5.59 3.03 2.50
N MET A 282 -4.92 1.89 2.53
CA MET A 282 -3.49 1.78 2.23
C MET A 282 -3.33 1.90 0.72
N LEU A 283 -2.55 2.87 0.26
CA LEU A 283 -2.17 3.00 -1.14
C LEU A 283 -0.77 2.42 -1.30
N VAL A 284 -0.69 1.31 -2.04
CA VAL A 284 0.53 0.56 -2.30
C VAL A 284 0.98 0.81 -3.74
N ALA A 285 2.12 1.48 -3.90
CA ALA A 285 2.69 1.85 -5.18
C ALA A 285 3.84 0.93 -5.59
N ILE A 286 3.81 0.44 -6.83
CA ILE A 286 4.85 -0.41 -7.44
C ILE A 286 5.17 0.07 -8.87
N PRO A 287 6.45 0.33 -9.20
CA PRO A 287 7.54 0.46 -8.25
C PRO A 287 7.30 1.66 -7.31
N GLY A 288 7.88 1.60 -6.12
CA GLY A 288 7.58 2.46 -4.98
C GLY A 288 8.25 3.83 -4.96
N PHE A 289 8.99 4.21 -6.00
CA PHE A 289 9.54 5.56 -6.07
C PHE A 289 8.53 6.53 -6.70
N VAL A 290 8.73 7.83 -6.47
CA VAL A 290 7.76 8.87 -6.82
C VAL A 290 7.60 8.98 -8.34
N VAL A 291 6.50 8.45 -8.85
CA VAL A 291 6.03 8.67 -10.21
C VAL A 291 5.45 10.08 -10.31
N PRO A 292 5.60 10.79 -11.46
CA PRO A 292 4.88 12.03 -11.69
C PRO A 292 3.38 11.81 -11.48
N TYR A 293 2.87 12.53 -10.48
CA TYR A 293 1.45 12.69 -10.21
C TYR A 293 0.97 13.90 -11.00
N GLU A 294 -0.12 13.74 -11.75
CA GLU A 294 -0.73 14.82 -12.53
C GLU A 294 -2.24 14.92 -12.27
N LEU A 295 -2.73 16.16 -12.17
CA LEU A 295 -4.16 16.44 -12.01
C LEU A 295 -4.88 16.15 -13.32
N ILE A 296 -6.04 15.51 -13.22
CA ILE A 296 -6.89 15.29 -14.39
C ILE A 296 -7.61 16.61 -14.72
N PRO A 297 -7.50 17.13 -15.97
CA PRO A 297 -8.26 18.29 -16.41
C PRO A 297 -9.77 18.03 -16.31
N GLU A 298 -10.55 19.07 -16.01
CA GLU A 298 -12.02 18.98 -15.96
C GLU A 298 -12.63 18.55 -17.30
#